data_AF-A0A8T9S4V8-F1
#
_entry.id   AF-A0A8T9S4V8-F1
#
_cell.length_a   1.000
_cell.length_b   1.000
_cell.length_c   1.000
_cell.angle_alpha   90.00
_cell.angle_beta   90.00
_cell.angle_gamma   90.00
#
_symmetry.space_group_name_H-M   'P 1'
#
loop_
_entity.id
_entity.type
_entity.pdbx_description
1 polymer ?
#
loop_
_entity_poly.entity_id
_entity_poly.type
_entity_poly.pdbx_seq_one_letter_code
_entity_poly.pdbx_strand_id
1 'polypeptide(L)'
;MSASPVFAIPVRAHVRQFLLKEFGPDIWQIHQNTFLGRTVRMKVEKLPYRQLSRPEVATGTVVRLSLPTALKHYTLTVESAKEVGEMLDKFFQQQMIQFVKGQVAVTQNERAALRSFYKLYDINPSDYDLEEARKVWRDYKDRVLKENGHFDLMYLGGGMQLQSDYAVAS
;
A
#
# COMPACT_ATOMS: atom_id res chain seq x y z
N MET A 1 8.79 32.14 0.49
CA MET A 1 8.13 30.93 1.03
C MET A 1 9.20 29.86 1.21
N SER A 2 9.40 29.32 2.41
CA SER A 2 10.38 28.24 2.62
C SER A 2 9.88 26.96 1.94
N ALA A 3 10.67 26.36 1.06
CA ALA A 3 10.34 25.08 0.45
C ALA A 3 10.09 24.03 1.54
N SER A 4 8.99 23.29 1.44
CA SER A 4 8.71 22.17 2.33
C SER A 4 9.81 21.11 2.18
N PRO A 5 10.28 20.49 3.27
CA PRO A 5 11.29 19.44 3.19
C PRO A 5 10.78 18.28 2.35
N VAL A 6 11.64 17.79 1.44
CA VAL A 6 11.38 16.64 0.59
C VAL A 6 12.18 15.47 1.13
N PHE A 7 11.50 14.36 1.39
CA PHE A 7 12.10 13.15 1.91
C PHE A 7 12.16 12.08 0.81
N ALA A 8 13.27 11.35 0.77
CA ALA A 8 13.42 10.18 -0.08
C ALA A 8 13.12 8.94 0.77
N ILE A 9 12.07 8.21 0.41
CA ILE A 9 11.71 6.95 1.06
C ILE A 9 12.20 5.78 0.19
N PRO A 10 13.03 4.87 0.75
CA PRO A 10 13.42 3.68 0.04
C PRO A 10 12.23 2.73 -0.11
N VAL A 11 11.99 2.24 -1.32
CA VAL A 11 10.93 1.28 -1.63
C VAL A 11 11.44 0.25 -2.63
N ARG A 12 10.74 -0.88 -2.75
CA ARG A 12 11.00 -1.86 -3.81
C ARG A 12 10.57 -1.30 -5.18
N ALA A 13 11.17 -1.81 -6.25
CA ALA A 13 10.92 -1.33 -7.62
C ALA A 13 9.44 -1.44 -8.03
N HIS A 14 8.80 -2.59 -7.80
CA HIS A 14 7.38 -2.79 -8.09
C HIS A 14 6.47 -1.87 -7.28
N VAL A 15 6.81 -1.62 -6.00
CA VAL A 15 6.06 -0.70 -5.15
C VAL A 15 6.16 0.70 -5.72
N ARG A 16 7.37 1.18 -6.07
CA ARG A 16 7.54 2.48 -6.74
C ARG A 16 6.67 2.59 -7.99
N GLN A 17 6.66 1.57 -8.85
CA GLN A 17 5.90 1.60 -10.09
C GLN A 17 4.39 1.70 -9.84
N PHE A 18 3.86 0.87 -8.93
CA PHE A 18 2.48 0.96 -8.46
C PHE A 18 2.14 2.36 -7.94
N LEU A 19 3.00 2.87 -7.08
CA LEU A 19 2.89 4.16 -6.43
C LEU A 19 2.87 5.31 -7.45
N LEU A 20 3.73 5.28 -8.47
CA LEU A 20 3.76 6.29 -9.55
C LEU A 20 2.46 6.32 -10.37
N LYS A 21 1.82 5.17 -10.55
CA LYS A 21 0.54 5.08 -11.27
C LYS A 21 -0.63 5.59 -10.41
N GLU A 22 -0.62 5.35 -9.10
CA GLU A 22 -1.67 5.82 -8.18
C GLU A 22 -1.59 7.32 -7.88
N PHE A 23 -0.40 7.82 -7.57
CA PHE A 23 -0.22 9.18 -7.04
C PHE A 23 0.49 10.13 -8.02
N GLY A 24 0.96 9.62 -9.16
CA GLY A 24 1.66 10.38 -10.17
C GLY A 24 3.20 10.40 -10.00
N PRO A 25 3.92 10.93 -11.01
CA PRO A 25 5.38 10.87 -11.09
C PRO A 25 6.11 11.91 -10.23
N ASP A 26 5.40 12.92 -9.74
CA ASP A 26 5.98 14.09 -9.08
C ASP A 26 6.23 13.86 -7.58
N ILE A 27 6.78 14.89 -6.92
CA ILE A 27 6.91 14.91 -5.47
C ILE A 27 5.51 14.86 -4.85
N TRP A 28 5.24 13.82 -4.09
CA TRP A 28 3.92 13.63 -3.53
C TRP A 28 3.66 14.60 -2.40
N GLN A 29 2.72 15.50 -2.64
CA GLN A 29 2.22 16.38 -1.59
C GLN A 29 1.20 15.62 -0.75
N ILE A 30 1.68 15.07 0.36
CA ILE A 30 0.82 14.28 1.22
C ILE A 30 0.06 15.24 2.13
N HIS A 31 -1.27 15.23 2.02
CA HIS A 31 -2.10 15.98 2.96
C HIS A 31 -2.23 15.23 4.29
N GLN A 32 -2.13 15.94 5.42
CA GLN A 32 -2.10 15.37 6.77
C GLN A 32 -3.33 14.53 7.16
N ASN A 33 -4.47 14.76 6.49
CA ASN A 33 -5.72 14.02 6.76
C ASN A 33 -5.89 12.76 5.90
N THR A 34 -4.99 12.53 4.94
CA THR A 34 -5.00 11.28 4.17
C THR A 34 -4.42 10.14 5.00
N PHE A 35 -4.76 8.90 4.66
CA PHE A 35 -4.18 7.72 5.30
C PHE A 35 -2.65 7.80 5.32
N LEU A 36 -2.05 8.06 4.15
CA LEU A 36 -0.59 8.15 3.99
C LEU A 36 0.00 9.32 4.80
N GLY A 37 -0.72 10.44 4.89
CA GLY A 37 -0.32 11.59 5.72
C GLY A 37 -0.33 11.30 7.21
N ARG A 38 -1.34 10.56 7.69
CA ARG A 38 -1.39 10.12 9.09
C ARG A 38 -0.28 9.13 9.41
N THR A 39 -0.04 8.18 8.51
CA THR A 39 1.03 7.17 8.65
C THR A 39 2.40 7.83 8.72
N VAL A 40 2.72 8.74 7.80
CA VAL A 40 3.98 9.48 7.84
C VAL A 40 4.05 10.36 9.10
N ARG A 41 2.96 11.02 9.49
CA ARG A 41 2.90 11.82 10.72
C ARG A 41 3.24 11.03 11.98
N MET A 42 2.92 9.74 12.04
CA MET A 42 3.27 8.87 13.17
C MET A 42 4.76 8.54 13.26
N LYS A 43 5.49 8.68 12.15
CA LYS A 43 6.90 8.31 12.03
C LYS A 43 7.86 9.49 11.93
N VAL A 44 7.34 10.72 11.86
CA VAL A 44 8.16 11.93 11.84
C VAL A 44 8.45 12.40 13.26
N GLU A 45 9.70 12.79 13.49
CA GLU A 45 10.17 13.21 14.80
C GLU A 45 10.56 14.69 14.77
N LYS A 46 10.28 15.39 15.87
CA LYS A 46 10.71 16.77 16.05
C LYS A 46 12.12 16.75 16.64
N LEU A 47 13.14 16.86 15.79
CA LEU A 47 14.52 16.96 16.27
C LEU A 47 14.81 18.38 16.81
N PRO A 48 15.44 18.49 18.00
CA PRO A 48 15.92 19.78 18.49
C PRO A 48 17.03 20.32 17.57
N TYR A 49 17.06 21.65 17.39
CA TYR A 49 17.89 22.36 16.40
C TYR A 49 19.40 22.02 16.44
N ARG A 50 19.91 21.53 17.58
CA ARG A 50 21.32 21.17 17.77
C ARG A 50 21.70 19.75 17.31
N GLN A 51 20.73 18.93 16.87
CA GLN A 51 20.92 17.51 16.51
C GLN A 51 20.52 17.22 15.05
N LEU A 52 20.50 18.22 14.18
CA LEU A 52 20.23 18.02 12.76
C LEU A 52 21.40 17.28 12.10
N SER A 53 21.41 15.95 12.21
CA SER A 53 22.27 15.09 11.40
C SER A 53 21.98 15.37 9.92
N ARG A 54 23.03 15.46 9.10
CA ARG A 54 22.86 15.56 7.65
C ARG A 54 22.03 14.35 7.19
N PRO A 55 20.96 14.54 6.40
CA PRO A 55 20.18 13.41 5.92
C PRO A 55 21.09 12.52 5.08
N GLU A 56 21.28 11.28 5.52
CA GLU A 56 21.94 10.28 4.70
C GLU A 56 21.15 10.10 3.41
N VAL A 57 21.85 10.08 2.28
CA VAL A 57 21.22 9.89 0.98
C VAL A 57 20.76 8.44 0.91
N ALA A 58 19.44 8.23 0.88
CA ALA A 58 18.87 6.90 0.68
C ALA A 58 19.40 6.32 -0.65
N THR A 59 20.01 5.14 -0.58
CA THR A 59 20.53 4.42 -1.75
C THR A 59 19.45 3.51 -2.34
N GLY A 60 19.41 3.41 -3.67
CA GLY A 60 18.48 2.53 -4.40
C GLY A 60 17.19 3.21 -4.87
N THR A 61 16.13 2.41 -5.03
CA THR A 61 14.85 2.88 -5.54
C THR A 61 14.11 3.69 -4.49
N VAL A 62 13.82 4.96 -4.79
CA VAL A 62 13.19 5.88 -3.85
C VAL A 62 11.95 6.54 -4.42
N VAL A 63 11.01 6.86 -3.52
CA VAL A 63 9.88 7.75 -3.78
C VAL A 63 10.10 9.05 -3.02
N ARG A 64 9.73 10.17 -3.63
CA ARG A 64 9.89 11.51 -3.05
C ARG A 64 8.56 12.01 -2.54
N LEU A 65 8.54 12.39 -1.27
CA LEU A 65 7.36 12.99 -0.65
C LEU A 65 7.69 14.33 -0.02
N SER A 66 6.71 15.21 0.00
CA SER A 66 6.77 16.48 0.72
C SER A 66 5.79 16.45 1.88
N LEU A 67 6.27 16.87 3.05
CA LEU A 67 5.41 17.02 4.21
C LEU A 67 4.54 18.28 4.10
N PRO A 68 3.31 18.24 4.65
CA PRO A 68 2.48 19.43 4.77
C PRO A 68 3.20 20.51 5.60
N THR A 69 2.88 21.78 5.35
CA THR A 69 3.53 22.94 6.00
C THR A 69 3.48 22.87 7.52
N ALA A 70 2.43 22.28 8.09
CA ALA A 70 2.29 22.06 9.54
C ALA A 70 3.42 21.18 10.13
N LEU A 71 4.00 20.29 9.32
CA LEU A 71 5.04 19.35 9.71
C LEU A 71 6.44 19.74 9.19
N LYS A 72 6.62 20.98 8.70
CA LYS A 72 7.90 21.44 8.11
C LYS A 72 9.10 21.38 9.05
N HIS A 73 8.86 21.36 10.36
CA HIS A 73 9.89 21.29 11.41
C HIS A 73 10.21 19.87 11.87
N TYR A 74 9.54 18.88 11.29
CA TYR A 74 9.77 17.49 11.59
C TYR A 74 10.75 16.90 10.58
N THR A 75 11.44 15.86 11.02
CA THR A 75 12.41 15.13 10.21
C THR A 75 12.01 13.67 10.16
N LEU A 76 12.47 12.97 9.13
CA LEU A 76 12.35 11.54 9.01
C LEU A 76 13.75 10.96 9.17
N THR A 77 13.96 10.14 10.20
CA THR A 77 15.22 9.39 10.35
C THR A 77 15.30 8.33 9.25
N VAL A 78 16.50 7.80 9.00
CA VAL A 78 16.70 6.73 8.01
C VAL A 78 15.91 5.48 8.38
N GLU A 79 15.83 5.16 9.66
CA GLU A 79 15.06 4.02 10.18
C GLU A 79 13.56 4.25 9.96
N SER A 80 13.03 5.41 10.35
CA SER A 80 11.63 5.76 10.12
C SER A 80 11.28 5.79 8.62
N ALA A 81 12.22 6.21 7.76
CA ALA A 81 12.04 6.15 6.31
C ALA A 81 11.91 4.72 5.79
N LYS A 82 12.72 3.78 6.30
CA LYS A 82 12.62 2.36 5.96
C LYS A 82 11.30 1.76 6.41
N GLU A 83 10.88 2.05 7.64
CA GLU A 83 9.58 1.59 8.16
C GLU A 83 8.41 2.10 7.31
N VAL A 84 8.46 3.36 6.85
CA VAL A 84 7.44 3.88 5.93
C VAL A 84 7.51 3.17 4.58
N GLY A 85 8.70 2.85 4.08
CA GLY A 85 8.88 2.02 2.89
C GLY A 85 8.24 0.63 3.02
N GLU A 86 8.40 -0.02 4.17
CA GLU A 86 7.76 -1.31 4.48
C GLU A 86 6.23 -1.19 4.59
N MET A 87 5.73 -0.09 5.16
CA MET A 87 4.29 0.17 5.19
C MET A 87 3.71 0.39 3.78
N LEU A 88 4.45 1.02 2.87
CA LEU A 88 4.04 1.17 1.47
C LEU A 88 4.02 -0.18 0.74
N ASP A 89 4.93 -1.10 1.06
CA ASP A 89 4.89 -2.48 0.54
C ASP A 89 3.64 -3.24 1.03
N LYS A 90 3.27 -3.07 2.30
CA LYS A 90 2.01 -3.63 2.82
C LYS A 90 0.78 -3.01 2.18
N PHE A 91 0.79 -1.71 1.94
CA PHE A 91 -0.28 -1.03 1.22
C PHE A 91 -0.42 -1.58 -0.21
N PHE A 92 0.69 -1.77 -0.92
CA PHE A 92 0.71 -2.42 -2.23
C PHE A 92 0.08 -3.83 -2.19
N GLN A 93 0.52 -4.67 -1.26
CA GLN A 93 -0.02 -6.04 -1.10
C GLN A 93 -1.53 -6.03 -0.82
N GLN A 94 -2.00 -5.11 0.02
CA GLN A 94 -3.41 -4.96 0.34
C GLN A 94 -4.24 -4.55 -0.89
N GLN A 95 -3.77 -3.58 -1.67
CA GLN A 95 -4.44 -3.14 -2.90
C GLN A 95 -4.49 -4.25 -3.94
N MET A 96 -3.38 -4.99 -4.11
CA MET A 96 -3.34 -6.17 -4.97
C MET A 96 -4.38 -7.21 -4.56
N ILE A 97 -4.45 -7.54 -3.26
CA ILE A 97 -5.43 -8.49 -2.73
C ILE A 97 -6.87 -8.01 -3.01
N GLN A 98 -7.17 -6.74 -2.76
CA GLN A 98 -8.51 -6.18 -2.97
C GLN A 98 -8.91 -6.22 -4.46
N PHE A 99 -7.99 -5.85 -5.36
CA PHE A 99 -8.21 -5.92 -6.80
C PHE A 99 -8.45 -7.36 -7.26
N VAL A 100 -7.58 -8.29 -6.86
CA VAL A 100 -7.69 -9.71 -7.22
C VAL A 100 -8.99 -10.29 -6.68
N LYS A 101 -9.35 -10.00 -5.43
CA LYS A 101 -10.63 -10.40 -4.83
C LYS A 101 -11.81 -9.97 -5.70
N GLY A 102 -11.86 -8.70 -6.10
CA GLY A 102 -12.93 -8.17 -6.95
C GLY A 102 -12.99 -8.85 -8.33
N GLN A 103 -11.82 -9.03 -8.97
CA GLN A 103 -11.74 -9.68 -10.28
C GLN A 103 -12.09 -11.17 -10.24
N VAL A 104 -11.68 -11.89 -9.19
CA VAL A 104 -11.99 -13.31 -9.02
C VAL A 104 -13.48 -13.52 -8.78
N ALA A 105 -14.14 -12.64 -8.01
CA ALA A 105 -15.59 -12.74 -7.81
C ALA A 105 -16.37 -12.70 -9.14
N VAL A 106 -15.88 -11.96 -10.14
CA VAL A 106 -16.51 -11.85 -11.47
C VAL A 106 -16.07 -12.93 -12.44
N THR A 107 -14.75 -13.21 -12.50
CA THR A 107 -14.15 -14.03 -13.56
C THR A 107 -13.85 -15.47 -13.14
N GLN A 108 -13.87 -15.75 -11.84
CA GLN A 108 -13.44 -17.03 -11.24
C GLN A 108 -12.02 -17.46 -11.64
N ASN A 109 -11.18 -16.53 -12.13
CA ASN A 109 -9.85 -16.83 -12.63
C ASN A 109 -8.76 -15.99 -11.92
N GLU A 110 -8.19 -16.57 -10.86
CA GLU A 110 -7.15 -15.96 -10.04
C GLU A 110 -5.90 -15.57 -10.85
N ARG A 111 -5.48 -16.42 -11.78
CA ARG A 111 -4.26 -16.19 -12.59
C ARG A 111 -4.45 -15.03 -13.54
N ALA A 112 -5.62 -14.93 -14.17
CA ALA A 112 -5.96 -13.81 -15.02
C ALA A 112 -6.06 -12.51 -14.22
N ALA A 113 -6.69 -12.53 -13.04
CA ALA A 113 -6.81 -11.38 -12.15
C ALA A 113 -5.44 -10.79 -11.76
N LEU A 114 -4.49 -11.64 -11.34
CA LEU A 114 -3.12 -11.20 -11.01
C LEU A 114 -2.38 -10.61 -12.21
N ARG A 115 -2.48 -11.25 -13.39
CA ARG A 115 -1.89 -10.71 -14.63
C ARG A 115 -2.50 -9.37 -15.02
N SER A 116 -3.81 -9.20 -14.83
CA SER A 116 -4.51 -7.94 -15.07
C SER A 116 -4.02 -6.84 -14.12
N PHE A 117 -3.78 -7.15 -12.85
CA PHE A 117 -3.20 -6.19 -11.91
C PHE A 117 -1.80 -5.73 -12.35
N TYR A 118 -0.93 -6.68 -12.72
CA TYR A 118 0.41 -6.36 -13.22
C TYR A 118 0.36 -5.49 -14.48
N LYS A 119 -0.57 -5.80 -15.39
CA LYS A 119 -0.77 -5.01 -16.62
C LYS A 119 -1.31 -3.60 -16.33
N LEU A 120 -2.25 -3.48 -15.39
CA LEU A 120 -2.84 -2.20 -15.00
C LEU A 120 -1.80 -1.24 -14.43
N TYR A 121 -0.96 -1.74 -13.52
CA TYR A 121 0.07 -0.95 -12.87
C TYR A 121 1.42 -0.98 -13.58
N ASP A 122 1.53 -1.68 -14.71
CA ASP A 122 2.76 -1.79 -15.51
C ASP A 122 3.94 -2.32 -14.66
N ILE A 123 3.68 -3.36 -13.86
CA ILE A 123 4.65 -4.00 -12.98
C ILE A 123 5.43 -5.05 -13.77
N ASN A 124 6.75 -4.94 -13.76
CA ASN A 124 7.62 -5.91 -14.41
C ASN A 124 7.71 -7.20 -13.57
N PRO A 125 7.46 -8.40 -14.14
CA PRO A 125 7.64 -9.68 -13.45
C PRO A 125 9.06 -9.94 -12.93
N SER A 126 10.08 -9.25 -13.47
CA SER A 126 11.44 -9.31 -12.94
C SER A 126 11.61 -8.57 -11.60
N ASP A 127 10.77 -7.57 -11.33
CA ASP A 127 10.82 -6.75 -10.09
C ASP A 127 9.95 -7.30 -8.97
N TYR A 128 8.93 -8.09 -9.33
CA TYR A 128 8.07 -8.83 -8.41
C TYR A 128 7.58 -10.09 -9.12
N ASP A 129 7.96 -11.25 -8.58
CA ASP A 129 7.60 -12.52 -9.22
C ASP A 129 6.10 -12.77 -9.07
N LEU A 130 5.49 -13.22 -10.16
CA LEU A 130 4.08 -13.55 -10.21
C LEU A 130 3.75 -14.74 -9.30
N GLU A 131 4.69 -15.66 -9.06
CA GLU A 131 4.50 -16.72 -8.05
C GLU A 131 4.52 -16.18 -6.62
N GLU A 132 5.32 -15.14 -6.33
CA GLU A 132 5.30 -14.47 -5.03
C GLU A 132 3.94 -13.79 -4.80
N ALA A 133 3.41 -13.11 -5.82
CA ALA A 133 2.08 -12.51 -5.78
C ALA A 133 0.97 -13.55 -5.57
N ARG A 134 1.07 -14.73 -6.23
CA ARG A 134 0.14 -15.84 -6.02
C ARG A 134 0.21 -16.41 -4.61
N LYS A 135 1.41 -16.50 -4.03
CA LYS A 135 1.59 -16.94 -2.65
C LYS A 135 0.88 -15.99 -1.69
N VAL A 136 1.05 -14.67 -1.86
CA VAL A 136 0.35 -13.65 -1.07
C VAL A 136 -1.17 -13.80 -1.17
N TRP A 137 -1.69 -14.00 -2.38
CA TRP A 137 -3.13 -14.25 -2.58
C TRP A 137 -3.61 -15.54 -1.89
N ARG A 138 -2.85 -16.63 -2.03
CA ARG A 138 -3.18 -17.92 -1.40
C ARG A 138 -3.19 -17.81 0.12
N ASP A 139 -2.17 -17.21 0.71
CA ASP A 139 -2.08 -17.00 2.16
C ASP A 139 -3.26 -16.16 2.67
N TYR A 140 -3.67 -15.13 1.92
CA TYR A 140 -4.87 -14.35 2.23
C TYR A 140 -6.16 -15.18 2.14
N LYS A 141 -6.30 -15.98 1.08
CA LYS A 141 -7.48 -16.84 0.87
C LYS A 141 -7.61 -17.87 1.98
N ASP A 142 -6.52 -18.55 2.31
CA ASP A 142 -6.51 -19.67 3.26
C ASP A 142 -6.68 -19.19 4.70
N ARG A 143 -6.12 -18.03 5.06
CA ARG A 143 -6.28 -17.43 6.39
C ARG A 143 -7.57 -16.62 6.48
N VAL A 144 -7.70 -15.57 5.68
CA VAL A 144 -8.76 -14.57 5.89
C VAL A 144 -10.10 -15.00 5.32
N LEU A 145 -10.15 -15.55 4.10
CA LEU A 145 -11.45 -15.88 3.50
C LEU A 145 -12.05 -17.14 4.08
N LYS A 146 -11.22 -18.14 4.40
CA LYS A 146 -11.67 -19.39 5.01
C LYS A 146 -12.09 -19.20 6.46
N GLU A 147 -11.31 -18.49 7.28
CA GLU A 147 -11.65 -18.26 8.69
C GLU A 147 -12.90 -17.36 8.84
N ASN A 148 -13.09 -16.38 7.94
CA ASN A 148 -14.27 -15.50 7.98
C ASN A 148 -15.51 -16.06 7.25
N GLY A 149 -15.46 -17.29 6.70
CA GLY A 149 -16.57 -17.87 5.93
C GLY A 149 -16.88 -17.17 4.60
N HIS A 150 -16.04 -16.24 4.15
CA HIS A 150 -16.22 -15.50 2.89
C HIS A 150 -15.75 -16.27 1.66
N PHE A 151 -15.16 -17.45 1.85
CA PHE A 151 -14.70 -18.32 0.77
C PHE A 151 -15.86 -18.72 -0.15
N ASP A 152 -16.97 -19.12 0.44
CA ASP A 152 -18.15 -19.63 -0.28
C ASP A 152 -18.81 -18.53 -1.13
N LEU A 153 -18.84 -17.29 -0.63
CA LEU A 153 -19.35 -16.13 -1.36
C LEU A 153 -18.57 -15.82 -2.65
N MET A 154 -17.31 -16.24 -2.72
CA MET A 154 -16.45 -15.96 -3.87
C MET A 154 -16.47 -17.06 -4.92
N TYR A 155 -16.71 -18.32 -4.53
CA TYR A 155 -16.52 -19.49 -5.41
C TYR A 155 -17.78 -20.33 -5.63
N LEU A 156 -18.83 -20.16 -4.82
CA LEU A 156 -20.11 -20.84 -4.98
C LEU A 156 -21.13 -19.86 -5.57
N GLY A 157 -21.02 -19.60 -6.87
CA GLY A 157 -22.04 -18.89 -7.62
C GLY A 157 -23.33 -19.71 -7.67
N GLY A 158 -24.26 -19.45 -6.73
CA GLY A 158 -25.62 -19.97 -6.79
C GLY A 158 -26.20 -20.37 -5.42
N GLY A 159 -26.86 -19.41 -4.76
CA GLY A 159 -27.90 -19.73 -3.77
C GLY A 159 -27.47 -19.86 -2.32
N MET A 160 -26.84 -18.85 -1.73
CA MET A 160 -27.06 -18.57 -0.31
C MET A 160 -28.03 -17.41 -0.20
N GLN A 161 -29.26 -17.71 0.26
CA GLN A 161 -30.13 -16.69 0.84
C GLN A 161 -29.31 -15.98 1.92
N LEU A 162 -29.05 -14.69 1.72
CA LEU A 162 -28.59 -13.81 2.78
C LEU A 162 -29.67 -13.82 3.86
N GLN A 163 -29.54 -14.71 4.84
CA GLN A 163 -30.28 -14.57 6.09
C GLN A 163 -29.75 -13.30 6.75
N SER A 164 -30.50 -12.23 6.52
CA SER A 164 -30.32 -10.94 7.15
C SER A 164 -30.68 -11.11 8.62
N ASP A 165 -29.66 -11.33 9.47
CA ASP A 165 -29.81 -11.30 10.93
C ASP A 165 -30.01 -9.87 11.49
N TYR A 166 -30.26 -8.88 10.63
CA TYR A 166 -30.78 -7.57 11.06
C TYR A 166 -32.29 -7.62 11.33
N ALA A 167 -32.72 -8.55 12.18
CA ALA A 167 -33.96 -8.40 12.93
C ALA A 167 -33.65 -7.49 14.12
N VAL A 168 -33.73 -6.17 13.91
CA VAL A 168 -33.79 -5.22 15.01
C VAL A 168 -35.15 -5.42 15.67
N ALA A 169 -35.15 -6.00 16.86
CA ALA A 169 -36.33 -6.02 17.72
C ALA A 169 -36.68 -4.57 18.09
N SER A 170 -37.77 -4.08 17.52
CA SER A 170 -38.50 -2.89 17.96
C SER A 170 -39.39 -3.20 19.15
#